data_AF-A0A914GGF4-F1
#
_entry.id   AF-A0A914GGF4-F1
#
_cell.length_a   1.000
_cell.length_b   1.000
_cell.length_c   1.000
_cell.angle_alpha   90.00
_cell.angle_beta   90.00
_cell.angle_gamma   90.00
#
_symmetry.space_group_name_H-M   'P 1'
#
loop_
_entity.id
_entity.type
_entity.pdbx_description
1 polymer ?
#
loop_
_entity_poly.entity_id
_entity_poly.type
_entity_poly.pdbx_seq_one_letter_code
_entity_poly.pdbx_strand_id
1 'polypeptide(L)'
;MCPPPPSCGGGCGGGYAPAPIMPYQPPVPAFNDCCCQCGSPCRYRTMRARTHGAKIFSALSLDFEEDPTCNSEKLRSIIEENITKDPTISKRAIQKAAEERLGSKVNVICAKSDFSYVAYTETYCQASSGEVTCYAFKPQ
;
A
#
# COMPACT_ATOMS: atom_id res chain seq x y z
N MET A 1 5.59 -14.60 -65.03
CA MET A 1 5.46 -15.79 -64.16
C MET A 1 6.65 -15.81 -63.21
N CYS A 2 6.42 -15.80 -61.90
CA CYS A 2 7.47 -15.89 -60.88
C CYS A 2 7.69 -17.36 -60.48
N PRO A 3 8.93 -17.83 -60.26
CA PRO A 3 9.17 -19.19 -59.78
C PRO A 3 8.75 -19.35 -58.30
N PRO A 4 8.31 -20.55 -57.87
CA PRO A 4 7.88 -20.80 -56.51
C PRO A 4 9.06 -20.85 -55.51
N PRO A 5 8.81 -20.53 -54.22
CA PRO A 5 9.84 -20.56 -53.19
C PRO A 5 10.26 -22.00 -52.83
N PRO A 6 11.51 -22.20 -52.35
CA PRO A 6 12.02 -23.52 -51.99
C PRO A 6 11.33 -24.10 -50.74
N SER A 7 11.16 -25.41 -50.76
CA SER A 7 10.56 -26.22 -49.69
C SER A 7 11.46 -26.25 -48.45
N CYS A 8 10.96 -25.77 -47.31
CA CYS A 8 11.62 -25.92 -46.01
C CYS A 8 11.44 -27.36 -45.50
N GLY A 9 12.40 -28.22 -45.83
CA GLY A 9 12.62 -29.48 -45.12
C GLY A 9 13.46 -29.24 -43.86
N GLY A 10 12.99 -29.66 -42.70
CA GLY A 10 13.76 -29.62 -41.46
C GLY A 10 12.93 -30.00 -40.25
N GLY A 11 13.19 -31.18 -39.69
CA GLY A 11 12.36 -31.84 -38.70
C GLY A 11 12.27 -31.13 -37.34
N CYS A 12 11.06 -31.15 -36.77
CA CYS A 12 10.80 -30.72 -35.39
C CYS A 12 11.08 -31.88 -34.43
N GLY A 13 12.36 -32.15 -34.18
CA GLY A 13 12.80 -32.99 -33.06
C GLY A 13 13.38 -32.10 -31.97
N GLY A 14 12.55 -31.63 -31.04
CA GLY A 14 12.99 -30.78 -29.93
C GLY A 14 12.21 -31.10 -28.67
N GLY A 15 12.81 -31.88 -27.78
CA GLY A 15 12.29 -32.12 -26.43
C GLY A 15 12.20 -30.81 -25.65
N TYR A 16 11.08 -30.58 -25.00
CA TYR A 16 10.89 -29.45 -24.09
C TYR A 16 11.73 -29.69 -22.83
N ALA A 17 12.67 -28.78 -22.58
CA ALA A 17 13.34 -28.70 -21.28
C ALA A 17 12.31 -28.24 -20.23
N PRO A 18 12.30 -28.82 -19.01
CA PRO A 18 11.44 -28.34 -17.93
C PRO A 18 11.83 -26.90 -17.55
N ALA A 19 10.83 -26.06 -17.34
CA ALA A 19 11.05 -24.67 -16.94
C ALA A 19 11.79 -24.59 -15.58
N PRO A 20 12.71 -23.62 -15.40
CA PRO A 20 13.41 -23.45 -14.14
C PRO A 20 12.44 -23.02 -13.03
N ILE A 21 12.59 -23.63 -11.85
CA ILE A 21 11.87 -23.27 -10.63
C ILE A 21 12.41 -21.91 -10.17
N MET A 22 11.59 -20.85 -10.26
CA MET A 22 11.98 -19.55 -9.69
C MET A 22 11.98 -19.64 -8.15
N PRO A 23 13.02 -19.12 -7.48
CA PRO A 23 13.03 -19.00 -6.02
C PRO A 23 11.94 -18.03 -5.55
N TYR A 24 11.25 -18.41 -4.49
CA TYR A 24 10.18 -17.66 -3.84
C TYR A 24 10.62 -16.23 -3.52
N GLN A 25 9.91 -15.23 -4.05
CA GLN A 25 10.15 -13.82 -3.74
C GLN A 25 9.57 -13.47 -2.35
N PRO A 26 10.26 -12.61 -1.57
CA PRO A 26 9.86 -12.19 -0.23
C PRO A 26 8.47 -11.54 -0.20
N PRO A 27 7.84 -11.43 1.00
CA PRO A 27 6.47 -10.96 1.14
C PRO A 27 6.27 -9.60 0.46
N VAL A 28 5.21 -9.52 -0.35
CA VAL A 28 4.77 -8.28 -0.99
C VAL A 28 4.60 -7.18 0.06
N PRO A 29 5.14 -5.96 -0.18
CA PRO A 29 4.98 -4.86 0.75
C PRO A 29 3.49 -4.63 0.98
N ALA A 30 3.17 -4.26 2.22
CA ALA A 30 1.80 -4.10 2.60
C ALA A 30 1.13 -3.03 1.72
N PHE A 31 0.03 -3.44 1.10
CA PHE A 31 -0.78 -2.58 0.25
C PHE A 31 -1.86 -1.96 1.10
N ASN A 32 -1.79 -0.64 1.29
CA ASN A 32 -2.84 0.10 1.95
C ASN A 32 -3.73 0.78 0.90
N ASP A 33 -4.99 0.32 0.82
CA ASP A 33 -6.04 0.89 -0.03
C ASP A 33 -6.97 1.70 0.86
N CYS A 34 -6.79 3.01 0.84
CA CYS A 34 -7.49 3.92 1.73
C CYS A 34 -8.30 4.93 0.95
N CYS A 35 -9.33 5.43 1.61
CA CYS A 35 -10.30 6.36 1.09
C CYS A 35 -10.71 7.27 2.24
N CYS A 36 -10.27 8.53 2.16
CA CYS A 36 -10.58 9.51 3.18
C CYS A 36 -12.10 9.77 3.19
N GLN A 37 -12.73 9.67 4.36
CA GLN A 37 -14.15 9.99 4.63
C GLN A 37 -15.24 9.15 3.94
N CYS A 38 -14.92 8.02 3.28
CA CYS A 38 -15.95 7.07 2.85
C CYS A 38 -16.32 6.03 3.93
N GLY A 39 -17.45 5.33 3.74
CA GLY A 39 -17.97 4.34 4.68
C GLY A 39 -17.07 3.11 4.93
N SER A 40 -16.02 2.93 4.14
CA SER A 40 -14.98 1.91 4.33
C SER A 40 -13.61 2.56 4.13
N PRO A 41 -13.03 3.17 5.18
CA PRO A 41 -11.96 4.17 5.04
C PRO A 41 -10.58 3.59 4.70
N CYS A 42 -10.24 2.37 5.13
CA CYS A 42 -8.98 1.73 4.75
C CYS A 42 -9.13 0.21 4.75
N ARG A 43 -8.46 -0.44 3.80
CA ARG A 43 -8.36 -1.89 3.70
C ARG A 43 -6.89 -2.30 3.55
N TYR A 44 -6.33 -2.75 4.67
CA TYR A 44 -5.00 -3.36 4.68
C TYR A 44 -5.07 -4.77 4.09
N ARG A 45 -4.31 -5.04 3.01
CA ARG A 45 -4.39 -6.33 2.29
C ARG A 45 -3.51 -7.43 2.88
N THR A 46 -2.94 -7.21 4.05
CA THR A 46 -2.07 -8.16 4.75
C THR A 46 -2.88 -8.87 5.80
N MET A 47 -3.78 -9.77 5.36
CA MET A 47 -4.19 -10.99 6.09
C MET A 47 -5.29 -11.73 5.28
N ARG A 48 -4.99 -13.00 5.01
CA ARG A 48 -5.89 -14.08 4.59
C ARG A 48 -6.37 -13.99 3.14
N ALA A 49 -5.72 -14.80 2.30
CA ALA A 49 -6.43 -15.55 1.27
C ALA A 49 -7.78 -15.98 1.86
N ARG A 50 -8.88 -15.49 1.28
CA ARG A 50 -10.23 -15.83 1.72
C ARG A 50 -10.43 -17.31 1.48
N THR A 51 -10.11 -18.16 2.46
CA THR A 51 -10.70 -19.49 2.53
C THR A 51 -12.21 -19.25 2.72
N HIS A 52 -12.97 -19.57 1.68
CA HIS A 52 -14.43 -19.60 1.68
C HIS A 52 -14.88 -20.49 2.85
N GLY A 53 -15.33 -19.93 3.98
CA GLY A 53 -15.94 -20.76 5.03
C GLY A 53 -16.11 -20.20 6.44
N ALA A 54 -15.40 -19.16 6.87
CA ALA A 54 -15.50 -18.70 8.27
C ALA A 54 -16.48 -17.52 8.42
N LYS A 55 -17.79 -17.80 8.50
CA LYS A 55 -18.83 -16.87 8.96
C LYS A 55 -19.50 -17.38 10.25
N ILE A 56 -18.78 -17.87 11.26
CA ILE A 56 -19.43 -18.32 12.53
C ILE A 56 -18.71 -17.87 13.83
N PHE A 57 -17.50 -17.28 13.82
CA PHE A 57 -16.81 -16.92 15.08
C PHE A 57 -16.36 -15.45 15.20
N SER A 58 -17.09 -14.50 14.58
CA SER A 58 -16.78 -13.06 14.61
C SER A 58 -17.15 -12.36 15.93
N ALA A 59 -17.13 -13.04 17.08
CA ALA A 59 -17.58 -12.45 18.32
C ALA A 59 -16.79 -12.94 19.55
N LEU A 60 -15.46 -12.93 19.52
CA LEU A 60 -14.57 -12.95 20.72
C LEU A 60 -13.06 -12.99 20.37
N SER A 61 -12.64 -12.33 19.29
CA SER A 61 -11.22 -11.98 19.16
C SER A 61 -11.07 -10.62 19.84
N LEU A 62 -10.35 -10.56 20.95
CA LEU A 62 -9.61 -9.35 21.28
C LEU A 62 -8.56 -9.23 20.17
N ASP A 63 -8.99 -8.75 19.01
CA ASP A 63 -8.11 -8.35 17.95
C ASP A 63 -7.17 -7.32 18.60
N PHE A 64 -5.88 -7.60 18.59
CA PHE A 64 -4.94 -6.48 18.55
C PHE A 64 -5.46 -5.63 17.40
N GLU A 65 -6.07 -4.49 17.72
CA GLU A 65 -6.51 -3.51 16.72
C GLU A 65 -5.24 -3.00 16.05
N GLU A 66 -4.69 -3.79 15.12
CA GLU A 66 -3.76 -3.31 14.12
C GLU A 66 -4.57 -2.32 13.29
N ASP A 67 -4.56 -1.07 13.76
CA ASP A 67 -5.30 0.00 13.14
C ASP A 67 -4.86 0.06 11.67
N PRO A 68 -5.75 -0.26 10.71
CA PRO A 68 -5.36 -0.39 9.31
C PRO A 68 -4.91 0.96 8.73
N THR A 69 -5.10 2.05 9.47
CA THR A 69 -4.75 3.41 9.09
C THR A 69 -3.41 3.85 9.69
N CYS A 70 -2.94 3.23 10.78
CA CYS A 70 -1.68 3.61 11.42
C CYS A 70 -0.92 2.47 12.09
N ASN A 71 0.33 2.28 11.68
CA ASN A 71 1.24 1.31 12.30
C ASN A 71 2.45 1.97 12.99
N SER A 72 2.53 3.31 12.99
CA SER A 72 3.63 4.06 13.58
C SER A 72 3.12 5.21 14.43
N GLU A 73 3.18 5.05 15.75
CA GLU A 73 2.82 6.09 16.72
C GLU A 73 3.66 7.36 16.53
N LYS A 74 4.95 7.22 16.18
CA LYS A 74 5.83 8.35 15.89
C LYS A 74 5.31 9.22 14.75
N LEU A 75 4.83 8.59 13.67
CA LEU A 75 4.21 9.33 12.57
C LEU A 75 2.90 9.98 13.02
N ARG A 76 2.11 9.29 13.86
CA ARG A 76 0.86 9.83 14.41
C ARG A 76 1.09 11.13 15.15
N SER A 77 2.01 11.14 16.12
CA SER A 77 2.31 12.35 16.91
C SER A 77 2.78 13.50 16.02
N ILE A 78 3.61 13.22 15.01
CA ILE A 78 4.08 14.25 14.09
C ILE A 78 2.94 14.85 13.28
N ILE A 79 2.01 14.02 12.80
CA ILE A 79 0.82 14.49 12.10
C ILE A 79 -0.04 15.34 13.04
N GLU A 80 -0.38 14.84 14.22
CA GLU A 80 -1.23 15.53 15.21
C GLU A 80 -0.64 16.88 15.67
N GLU A 81 0.68 16.96 15.85
CA GLU A 81 1.35 18.20 16.27
C GLU A 81 1.45 19.25 15.16
N ASN A 82 1.51 18.85 13.89
CA ASN A 82 1.81 19.75 12.76
C ASN A 82 0.63 19.93 11.80
N ILE A 83 -0.50 19.28 12.05
CA ILE A 83 -1.71 19.43 11.25
C ILE A 83 -2.38 20.78 11.54
N THR A 84 -2.70 21.48 10.48
CA THR A 84 -3.39 22.77 10.49
C THR A 84 -4.67 22.69 9.66
N LYS A 85 -5.47 23.76 9.70
CA LYS A 85 -6.70 23.89 8.89
C LYS A 85 -6.42 23.90 7.37
N ASP A 86 -5.18 24.10 6.92
CA ASP A 86 -4.84 24.18 5.51
C ASP A 86 -3.98 22.98 5.07
N PRO A 87 -4.51 22.06 4.23
CA PRO A 87 -3.79 20.83 3.84
C PRO A 87 -2.47 21.14 3.12
N THR A 88 -2.39 22.27 2.41
CA THR A 88 -1.18 22.72 1.73
C THR A 88 -0.06 23.10 2.70
N ILE A 89 -0.40 23.67 3.85
CA ILE A 89 0.55 24.01 4.91
C ILE A 89 0.89 22.76 5.70
N SER A 90 -0.14 22.00 6.11
CA SER A 90 0.01 20.75 6.88
C SER A 90 0.96 19.77 6.23
N LYS A 91 0.84 19.50 4.92
CA LYS A 91 1.71 18.53 4.22
C LYS A 91 3.19 18.93 4.27
N ARG A 92 3.50 20.23 4.14
CA ARG A 92 4.89 20.73 4.17
C ARG A 92 5.45 20.72 5.59
N ALA A 93 4.64 21.08 6.58
CA ALA A 93 5.03 21.07 7.98
C ALA A 93 5.31 19.64 8.48
N ILE A 94 4.37 18.71 8.23
CA ILE A 94 4.49 17.30 8.62
C ILE A 94 5.68 16.66 7.91
N GLN A 95 5.87 16.91 6.60
CA GLN A 95 7.01 16.34 5.86
C GLN A 95 8.33 16.77 6.48
N LYS A 96 8.53 18.07 6.73
CA LYS A 96 9.76 18.59 7.33
C LYS A 96 10.00 18.00 8.73
N ALA A 97 8.97 17.97 9.57
CA ALA A 97 9.06 17.43 10.93
C ALA A 97 9.33 15.91 10.93
N ALA A 98 8.73 15.17 10.00
CA ALA A 98 8.94 13.74 9.85
C ALA A 98 10.36 13.42 9.38
N GLU A 99 10.89 14.16 8.41
CA GLU A 99 12.26 13.99 7.94
C GLU A 99 13.29 14.29 9.02
N GLU A 100 13.05 15.32 9.83
CA GLU A 100 13.92 15.69 10.97
C GLU A 100 13.90 14.65 12.09
N ARG A 101 12.72 14.12 12.44
CA ARG A 101 12.58 13.16 13.56
C ARG A 101 12.89 11.71 13.19
N LEU A 102 12.58 11.28 11.97
CA LEU A 102 12.83 9.90 11.51
C LEU A 102 14.14 9.74 10.76
N GLY A 103 14.80 10.83 10.36
CA GLY A 103 16.05 10.78 9.58
C GLY A 103 15.88 10.07 8.24
N SER A 104 14.69 10.16 7.62
CA SER A 104 14.38 9.50 6.35
C SER A 104 13.36 10.34 5.59
N LYS A 105 13.37 10.24 4.26
CA LYS A 105 12.37 10.90 3.41
C LYS A 105 10.97 10.31 3.68
N VAL A 106 9.97 11.18 3.79
CA VAL A 106 8.58 10.80 4.05
C VAL A 106 7.67 11.51 3.06
N ASN A 107 6.69 10.77 2.53
CA ASN A 107 5.63 11.32 1.72
C ASN A 107 4.42 11.64 2.59
N VAL A 108 3.81 12.80 2.39
CA VAL A 108 2.63 13.24 3.13
C VAL A 108 1.56 13.73 2.17
N ILE A 109 0.36 13.18 2.30
CA ILE A 109 -0.83 13.56 1.54
C ILE A 109 -1.86 14.09 2.53
N CYS A 110 -2.34 15.32 2.34
CA CYS A 110 -3.39 15.90 3.16
C CYS A 110 -4.54 16.38 2.28
N ALA A 111 -5.77 16.14 2.70
CA ALA A 111 -6.95 16.66 2.02
C ALA A 111 -8.05 17.06 3.02
N LYS A 112 -8.95 17.92 2.54
CA LYS A 112 -10.22 18.26 3.20
C LYS A 112 -11.42 17.48 2.66
N SER A 113 -11.21 16.82 1.52
CA SER A 113 -12.23 16.16 0.72
C SER A 113 -11.88 14.69 0.60
N ASP A 114 -12.87 13.90 0.21
CA ASP A 114 -12.72 12.48 -0.02
C ASP A 114 -11.76 12.23 -1.19
N PHE A 115 -10.73 11.43 -0.95
CA PHE A 115 -9.84 10.93 -2.00
C PHE A 115 -9.45 9.50 -1.67
N SER A 116 -9.43 8.66 -2.70
CA SER A 116 -8.94 7.28 -2.59
C SER A 116 -7.50 7.21 -3.08
N TYR A 117 -6.68 6.47 -2.35
CA TYR A 117 -5.28 6.28 -2.67
C TYR A 117 -4.82 4.88 -2.33
N VAL A 118 -3.76 4.49 -3.01
CA VAL A 118 -3.10 3.21 -2.86
C VAL A 118 -1.62 3.48 -2.62
N ALA A 119 -1.09 2.94 -1.51
CA ALA A 119 0.31 3.08 -1.15
C ALA A 119 0.93 1.73 -0.84
N TYR A 120 2.11 1.50 -1.40
CA TYR A 120 3.00 0.38 -1.06
C TYR A 120 4.01 0.88 -0.04
N THR A 121 3.81 0.52 1.23
CA THR A 121 4.64 1.02 2.32
C THR A 121 4.52 0.14 3.55
N GLU A 122 5.62 -0.02 4.27
CA GLU A 122 5.67 -0.74 5.54
C GLU A 122 5.46 0.17 6.75
N THR A 123 5.60 1.48 6.60
CA THR A 123 5.48 2.43 7.72
C THR A 123 4.61 3.60 7.30
N TYR A 124 3.42 3.66 7.89
CA TYR A 124 2.41 4.64 7.55
C TYR A 124 1.55 5.02 8.74
N CYS A 125 0.96 6.20 8.66
CA CYS A 125 -0.06 6.64 9.60
C CYS A 125 -1.00 7.65 8.97
N GLN A 126 -2.29 7.51 9.26
CA GLN A 126 -3.33 8.47 8.96
C GLN A 126 -3.82 9.09 10.27
N ALA A 127 -3.91 10.41 10.30
CA ALA A 127 -4.60 11.11 11.38
C ALA A 127 -5.39 12.28 10.82
N SER A 128 -6.50 12.61 11.48
CA SER A 128 -7.38 13.70 11.12
C SER A 128 -7.45 14.72 12.24
N SER A 129 -7.58 15.99 11.87
CA SER A 129 -7.81 17.09 12.81
C SER A 129 -8.83 18.04 12.19
N GLY A 130 -10.01 18.10 12.80
CA GLY A 130 -11.16 18.83 12.26
C GLY A 130 -11.56 18.27 10.90
N GLU A 131 -11.48 19.10 9.87
CA GLU A 131 -11.85 18.78 8.48
C GLU A 131 -10.67 18.30 7.63
N VAL A 132 -9.44 18.32 8.15
CA VAL A 132 -8.25 17.91 7.38
C VAL A 132 -7.82 16.53 7.82
N THR A 133 -7.68 15.63 6.86
CA THR A 133 -7.08 14.30 7.06
C THR A 133 -5.74 14.25 6.36
N CYS A 134 -4.71 13.80 7.08
CA CYS A 134 -3.36 13.64 6.58
C CYS A 134 -2.90 12.20 6.70
N TYR A 135 -2.26 11.70 5.64
CA TYR A 135 -1.63 10.40 5.55
C TYR A 135 -0.13 10.59 5.31
N ALA A 136 0.70 10.04 6.19
CA ALA A 136 2.15 10.05 6.05
C ALA A 136 2.68 8.63 5.91
N PHE A 137 3.62 8.43 4.99
CA PHE A 137 4.24 7.12 4.77
C PHE A 137 5.67 7.22 4.26
N LYS A 138 6.46 6.20 4.57
CA LYS A 138 7.84 6.10 4.06
C LYS A 138 7.81 5.36 2.71
N PRO A 139 8.32 5.95 1.61
CA PRO A 139 8.54 5.20 0.38
C PRO A 139 9.63 4.15 0.62
N GLN A 140 9.48 2.96 0.01
CA GLN A 140 10.55 1.97 -0.05
C GLN A 140 11.65 2.38 -1.02
#